data_AF-A0A1J7H4W2-F1
#
_entry.id   AF-A0A1J7H4W2-F1
#
_cell.length_a   1.000
_cell.length_b   1.000
_cell.length_c   1.000
_cell.angle_alpha   90.00
_cell.angle_beta   90.00
_cell.angle_gamma   90.00
#
_symmetry.space_group_name_H-M   'P 1'
#
loop_
_entity.id
_entity.type
_entity.pdbx_description
1 polymer ?
#
loop_
_entity_poly.entity_id
_entity_poly.type
_entity_poly.pdbx_seq_one_letter_code
_entity_poly.pdbx_strand_id
1 'polypeptide(L)'
;MMQLRVCKVDDTFQFWITVVYANNQLEKRKLLWNDIVDSSTGLVGPWIVLGDFNNVLGVKDGSGGSMVQKKEYEDLEDMMQLLCLFEAESQGPHFTWSN
;
A
#
# COMPACT_ATOMS: atom_id res chain seq x y z
N MET A 1 -7.62 -5.07 -6.47
CA MET A 1 -7.83 -4.70 -5.05
C MET A 1 -9.22 -5.11 -4.61
N MET A 2 -9.44 -5.24 -3.30
CA MET A 2 -10.76 -5.44 -2.70
C MET A 2 -10.92 -4.45 -1.54
N GLN A 3 -12.08 -3.79 -1.46
CA GLN A 3 -12.35 -2.77 -0.45
C GLN A 3 -13.49 -3.24 0.45
N LEU A 4 -13.28 -3.15 1.75
CA LEU A 4 -14.19 -3.63 2.78
C LEU A 4 -14.47 -2.51 3.78
N ARG A 5 -15.73 -2.40 4.20
CA ARG A 5 -16.10 -1.61 5.37
C ARG A 5 -16.21 -2.53 6.56
N VAL A 6 -15.43 -2.27 7.60
CA VAL A 6 -15.47 -3.02 8.85
C VAL A 6 -16.21 -2.17 9.88
N CYS A 7 -17.33 -2.69 10.38
CA CYS A 7 -18.12 -2.07 11.43
C CYS A 7 -18.05 -2.94 12.69
N LYS A 8 -17.92 -2.30 13.86
CA LYS A 8 -18.20 -2.96 15.13
C LYS A 8 -19.69 -3.32 15.17
N VAL A 9 -20.04 -4.43 15.83
CA VAL A 9 -21.41 -4.97 15.86
C VAL A 9 -22.46 -3.97 16.38
N ASP A 10 -22.06 -3.05 17.26
CA ASP A 10 -22.92 -1.98 17.80
C ASP A 10 -22.83 -0.66 17.04
N ASP A 11 -22.20 -0.65 15.87
CA ASP A 11 -21.99 0.49 14.97
C ASP A 11 -21.26 1.71 15.60
N THR A 12 -20.65 1.56 16.79
CA THR A 12 -19.96 2.69 17.44
C THR A 12 -18.63 3.05 16.78
N PHE A 13 -18.07 2.15 15.98
CA PHE A 13 -16.80 2.34 15.29
C PHE A 13 -16.82 1.64 13.94
N GLN A 14 -16.31 2.32 12.93
CA GLN A 14 -16.12 1.76 11.60
C GLN A 14 -14.83 2.30 10.97
N PHE A 15 -14.25 1.50 10.08
CA PHE A 15 -13.10 1.87 9.28
C PHE A 15 -13.10 1.10 7.97
N TRP A 16 -12.25 1.52 7.06
CA TRP A 16 -12.09 0.91 5.74
C TRP A 16 -10.81 0.10 5.66
N ILE A 17 -10.88 -1.03 4.95
CA ILE A 17 -9.71 -1.83 4.59
C ILE A 17 -9.69 -2.00 3.08
N THR A 18 -8.58 -1.64 2.45
CA THR A 18 -8.28 -2.01 1.07
C THR A 18 -7.21 -3.08 1.07
N VAL A 19 -7.55 -4.27 0.55
CA VAL A 19 -6.63 -5.39 0.38
C VAL A 19 -6.07 -5.38 -1.04
N VAL A 20 -4.74 -5.38 -1.16
CA VAL A 20 -4.04 -5.29 -2.45
C VAL A 20 -3.18 -6.54 -2.71
N TYR A 21 -3.07 -6.88 -4.00
CA TYR A 21 -2.06 -7.77 -4.53
C TYR A 21 -1.55 -7.14 -5.82
N ALA A 22 -0.43 -6.44 -5.72
CA ALA A 22 0.16 -5.69 -6.81
C ALA A 22 0.94 -6.61 -7.74
N ASN A 23 1.05 -6.22 -9.01
CA ASN A 23 1.81 -6.99 -9.98
C ASN A 23 3.32 -6.74 -9.83
N ASN A 24 4.16 -7.71 -10.20
CA ASN A 24 5.61 -7.51 -10.26
C ASN A 24 6.06 -6.52 -11.35
N GLN A 25 5.21 -6.26 -12.36
CA GLN A 25 5.51 -5.31 -13.43
C GLN A 25 5.16 -3.88 -13.00
N LEU A 26 6.16 -3.00 -13.02
CA LEU A 26 6.06 -1.58 -12.64
C LEU A 26 4.86 -0.86 -13.28
N GLU A 27 4.70 -0.98 -14.60
CA GLU A 27 3.60 -0.31 -15.33
C GLU A 27 2.21 -0.78 -14.87
N LYS A 28 2.07 -2.04 -14.45
CA LYS A 28 0.82 -2.56 -13.89
C LYS A 28 0.60 -2.09 -12.44
N ARG A 29 1.67 -1.85 -11.67
CA ARG A 29 1.55 -1.26 -10.33
C ARG A 29 1.03 0.18 -10.41
N LYS A 30 1.51 0.99 -11.36
CA LYS A 30 1.02 2.36 -11.60
C LYS A 30 -0.50 2.41 -11.79
N LEU A 31 -1.04 1.50 -12.60
CA LEU A 31 -2.48 1.39 -12.79
C LEU A 31 -3.20 1.12 -11.46
N LEU A 32 -2.69 0.20 -10.65
CA LEU A 32 -3.25 -0.09 -9.33
C LEU A 32 -3.17 1.12 -8.38
N TRP A 33 -2.08 1.88 -8.39
CA TRP A 33 -1.95 3.08 -7.55
C TRP A 33 -2.99 4.14 -7.93
N ASN A 34 -3.21 4.37 -9.22
CA ASN A 34 -4.26 5.26 -9.71
C ASN A 34 -5.66 4.76 -9.32
N ASP A 35 -5.93 3.45 -9.47
CA ASP A 35 -7.21 2.86 -9.06
C ASP A 35 -7.48 3.07 -7.55
N ILE A 36 -6.45 2.96 -6.71
CA ILE A 36 -6.55 3.21 -5.27
C ILE A 36 -6.89 4.68 -5.00
N VAL A 37 -6.23 5.63 -5.69
CA VAL A 37 -6.53 7.06 -5.59
C VAL A 37 -7.98 7.33 -5.96
N ASP A 38 -8.44 6.81 -7.09
CA ASP A 38 -9.82 7.01 -7.57
C ASP A 38 -10.85 6.43 -6.59
N SER A 39 -10.57 5.24 -6.04
CA SER A 39 -11.45 4.58 -5.06
C SER A 39 -11.49 5.25 -3.68
N SER A 40 -10.53 6.13 -3.39
CA SER A 40 -10.44 6.80 -2.09
C SER A 40 -11.49 7.92 -1.93
N THR A 41 -12.03 8.43 -3.04
CA THR A 41 -12.99 9.55 -3.06
C THR A 41 -14.26 9.31 -2.24
N GLY A 42 -14.66 8.05 -2.04
CA GLY A 42 -15.82 7.65 -1.24
C GLY A 42 -15.50 7.23 0.20
N LEU A 43 -14.24 7.26 0.61
CA LEU A 43 -13.79 6.75 1.90
C LEU A 43 -13.88 7.81 2.98
N VAL A 44 -14.84 7.63 3.89
CA VAL A 44 -15.00 8.47 5.07
C VAL A 44 -14.61 7.70 6.32
N GLY A 45 -13.64 8.23 7.07
CA GLY A 45 -13.14 7.68 8.32
C GLY A 45 -11.74 7.06 8.21
N PRO A 46 -11.30 6.32 9.25
CA PRO A 46 -10.00 5.65 9.24
C PRO A 46 -9.92 4.65 8.09
N TRP A 47 -8.74 4.53 7.48
CA TRP A 47 -8.51 3.67 6.33
C TRP A 47 -7.16 2.97 6.45
N ILE A 48 -7.16 1.68 6.13
CA ILE A 48 -5.96 0.83 6.09
C ILE A 48 -5.84 0.26 4.68
N VAL A 49 -4.65 0.36 4.11
CA VAL A 49 -4.27 -0.35 2.88
C VAL A 49 -3.26 -1.42 3.27
N LEU A 50 -3.56 -2.68 2.97
CA LEU A 50 -2.70 -3.82 3.35
C LEU A 50 -2.66 -4.87 2.24
N GLY A 51 -1.63 -5.70 2.25
CA GLY A 51 -1.48 -6.81 1.32
C GLY A 51 -0.08 -6.88 0.74
N ASP A 52 0.03 -7.47 -0.45
CA ASP A 52 1.29 -7.60 -1.15
C ASP A 52 1.43 -6.45 -2.16
N PHE A 53 2.31 -5.51 -1.86
CA PHE A 53 2.58 -4.35 -2.72
C PHE A 53 3.58 -4.69 -3.85
N ASN A 54 4.25 -5.84 -3.78
CA ASN A 54 5.37 -6.22 -4.65
C ASN A 54 6.32 -5.06 -4.94
N ASN A 55 6.52 -4.15 -3.97
CA ASN A 55 7.29 -2.93 -4.12
C ASN A 55 7.91 -2.56 -2.77
N VAL A 56 9.02 -1.83 -2.82
CA VAL A 56 9.69 -1.27 -1.64
C VAL A 56 9.27 0.18 -1.45
N LEU A 57 9.51 0.77 -0.27
CA LEU A 57 9.25 2.19 0.01
C LEU A 57 10.53 3.04 -0.04
N GLY A 58 11.69 2.40 -0.07
CA GLY A 58 12.94 3.06 -0.36
C GLY A 58 14.08 2.10 -0.60
N VAL A 59 15.26 2.68 -0.88
CA VAL A 59 16.49 1.94 -1.19
C VAL A 59 16.91 1.02 -0.04
N LYS A 60 16.57 1.38 1.21
CA LYS A 60 16.94 0.62 2.41
C LYS A 60 16.15 -0.68 2.57
N ASP A 61 14.96 -0.76 1.97
CA ASP A 61 14.06 -1.91 2.12
C ASP A 61 14.35 -3.00 1.07
N GLY A 62 15.31 -2.76 0.17
CA GLY A 62 15.86 -3.76 -0.74
C GLY A 62 17.19 -4.34 -0.23
N SER A 63 17.35 -5.66 -0.32
CA SER A 63 18.63 -6.32 -0.05
C SER A 63 18.96 -7.37 -1.11
N GLY A 64 20.25 -7.54 -1.43
CA GLY A 64 20.74 -8.69 -2.22
C GLY A 64 20.63 -8.62 -3.75
N GLY A 65 20.42 -7.44 -4.35
CA GLY A 65 20.30 -7.29 -5.82
C GLY A 65 20.91 -5.99 -6.38
N SER A 66 20.58 -5.68 -7.64
CA SER A 66 20.86 -4.37 -8.23
C SER A 66 20.21 -3.26 -7.41
N MET A 67 20.89 -2.12 -7.26
CA MET A 67 20.43 -0.99 -6.46
C MET A 67 19.01 -0.59 -6.88
N VAL A 68 18.07 -0.63 -5.92
CA VAL A 68 16.70 -0.13 -6.10
C VAL A 68 16.77 1.30 -6.60
N GLN A 69 16.15 1.57 -7.73
CA GLN A 69 16.08 2.90 -8.33
C GLN A 69 14.82 3.61 -7.84
N LYS A 70 14.91 4.93 -7.66
CA LYS A 70 13.77 5.76 -7.23
C LYS A 70 12.51 5.52 -8.08
N LYS A 71 12.68 5.38 -9.39
CA LYS A 71 11.60 5.08 -10.35
C LYS A 71 10.77 3.83 -10.04
N GLU A 72 11.30 2.91 -9.23
CA GLU A 72 10.62 1.66 -8.91
C GLU A 72 9.56 1.84 -7.81
N TYR A 73 9.75 2.82 -6.92
CA TYR A 73 8.91 3.08 -5.77
C TYR A 73 8.28 4.49 -5.71
N GLU A 74 8.74 5.44 -6.52
CA GLU A 74 8.24 6.84 -6.47
C GLU A 74 6.73 6.95 -6.70
N ASP A 75 6.14 6.15 -7.59
CA ASP A 75 4.69 6.18 -7.81
C ASP A 75 3.89 5.73 -6.56
N LEU A 76 4.47 4.82 -5.77
CA LEU A 76 3.87 4.39 -4.50
C LEU A 76 4.02 5.49 -3.43
N GLU A 77 5.18 6.12 -3.35
CA GLU A 77 5.45 7.27 -2.48
C GLU A 77 4.50 8.44 -2.78
N ASP A 78 4.34 8.79 -4.06
CA ASP A 78 3.45 9.86 -4.52
C ASP A 78 1.98 9.55 -4.19
N MET A 79 1.54 8.30 -4.40
CA MET A 79 0.18 7.88 -4.03
C MET A 79 -0.04 7.95 -2.52
N MET A 80 0.91 7.49 -1.72
CA MET A 80 0.82 7.57 -0.26
C MET A 80 0.75 9.03 0.20
N GLN A 81 1.58 9.91 -0.36
CA GLN A 81 1.58 11.34 -0.03
C GLN A 81 0.25 12.00 -0.41
N LEU A 82 -0.27 11.72 -1.61
CA LEU A 82 -1.53 12.27 -2.10
C LEU A 82 -2.71 11.88 -1.20
N LEU A 83 -2.71 10.64 -0.70
CA LEU A 83 -3.77 10.07 0.13
C LEU A 83 -3.52 10.24 1.63
N CYS A 84 -2.44 10.93 2.03
CA CYS A 84 -2.00 11.07 3.41
C CYS A 84 -1.85 9.72 4.15
N LEU A 85 -1.42 8.67 3.43
CA LEU A 85 -1.10 7.37 3.97
C LEU A 85 0.33 7.35 4.50
N PHE A 86 0.55 6.56 5.54
CA PHE A 86 1.87 6.34 6.12
C PHE A 86 2.05 4.85 6.40
N GLU A 87 3.31 4.41 6.35
CA GLU A 87 3.67 3.05 6.73
C GLU A 87 3.40 2.85 8.23
N ALA A 88 2.70 1.77 8.57
CA ALA A 88 2.48 1.40 9.96
C ALA A 88 3.75 0.75 10.53
N GLU A 89 4.12 1.13 11.75
CA GLU A 89 5.23 0.47 12.45
C GLU A 89 4.92 -1.02 12.64
N SER A 90 5.86 -1.88 12.24
CA SER A 90 5.77 -3.32 12.42
C SER A 90 6.81 -3.82 13.42
N GLN A 91 6.45 -4.87 14.16
CA GLN A 91 7.36 -5.59 15.04
C GLN A 91 7.71 -6.91 14.37
N GLY A 92 8.99 -7.14 14.08
CA GLY A 92 9.44 -8.36 13.40
C GLY A 92 10.57 -8.12 12.39
N PRO A 93 10.77 -9.06 11.45
CA PRO A 93 11.73 -8.91 10.38
C PRO A 93 11.43 -7.68 9.52
N HIS A 94 12.46 -6.88 9.23
CA HIS A 94 12.32 -5.71 8.35
C HIS A 94 12.03 -6.10 6.90
N PHE A 95 12.64 -7.18 6.41
CA PHE A 95 12.38 -7.70 5.06
C PHE A 95 11.22 -8.70 5.09
N THR A 96 10.32 -8.56 4.13
CA THR A 96 9.09 -9.37 4.02
C THR A 96 9.18 -10.48 2.96
N TRP A 97 10.27 -10.53 2.18
CA TRP A 97 10.44 -11.48 1.07
C TRP A 97 11.89 -11.97 0.89
N SER A 98 12.06 -13.20 0.42
CA SER A 98 13.34 -13.83 0.04
C SER A 98 13.16 -14.77 -1.15
N ASN A 99 14.13 -14.81 -2.07
CA ASN A 99 14.21 -15.79 -3.17
C ASN A 99 15.18 -16.93 -2.87
#